data_AF-A0A443SA24-F1
#
_entry.id   AF-A0A443SA24-F1
#
_cell.length_a   1.000
_cell.length_b   1.000
_cell.length_c   1.000
_cell.angle_alpha   90.00
_cell.angle_beta   90.00
_cell.angle_gamma   90.00
#
_symmetry.space_group_name_H-M   'P 1'
#
loop_
_entity.id
_entity.type
_entity.pdbx_description
1 polymer ?
#
loop_
_entity_poly.entity_id
_entity_poly.type
_entity_poly.pdbx_seq_one_letter_code
_entity_poly.pdbx_strand_id
1 'polypeptide(L)'
;MLMSQIVGGKKYMTSDYVFAISISTGMCLFLFTNPKNVNNNNAGEMTYYKLFDGLLVLALYLSFDSFTSNWQGKLFEKYKISTLQMMAAVNFYSILLTFTSLTEQGDLIPALKIVFSTPELVRDCFLLSLCSAAGQLFVFYTIATFGAIVFVTIMTLRQALAILLSCLIYGHALTAVAFIGIIVVFVTLFIQTFLKCRKNLMLCKRNKDERREKSGDKRSFVLNQ
;
A
#
# COMPACT_ATOMS: atom_id res chain seq x y z
N MET A 1 -9.59 -2.04 -5.09
CA MET A 1 -10.97 -2.52 -4.84
C MET A 1 -11.38 -3.62 -5.82
N LEU A 2 -11.25 -3.41 -7.13
CA LEU A 2 -11.50 -4.45 -8.14
C LEU A 2 -10.66 -5.72 -7.92
N MET A 3 -9.35 -5.59 -7.71
CA MET A 3 -8.49 -6.78 -7.53
C MET A 3 -8.87 -7.61 -6.31
N SER A 4 -9.26 -6.98 -5.21
CA SER A 4 -9.75 -7.69 -4.02
C SER A 4 -11.14 -8.32 -4.20
N GLN A 5 -11.94 -7.89 -5.18
CA GLN A 5 -13.17 -8.58 -5.58
C GLN A 5 -12.86 -9.83 -6.39
N ILE A 6 -11.99 -9.71 -7.39
CA ILE A 6 -11.60 -10.82 -8.28
C ILE A 6 -10.83 -11.89 -7.51
N VAL A 7 -9.80 -11.47 -6.76
CA VAL A 7 -8.96 -12.38 -6.00
C VAL A 7 -9.64 -12.81 -4.72
N GLY A 8 -10.35 -11.92 -4.01
CA GLY A 8 -10.85 -12.17 -2.66
C GLY A 8 -12.32 -12.55 -2.54
N GLY A 9 -13.13 -12.40 -3.60
CA GLY A 9 -14.58 -12.62 -3.58
C GLY A 9 -15.37 -11.64 -2.70
N LYS A 10 -14.73 -10.59 -2.16
CA LYS A 10 -15.35 -9.68 -1.20
C LYS A 10 -16.17 -8.60 -1.93
N LYS A 11 -17.48 -8.54 -1.68
CA LYS A 11 -18.35 -7.49 -2.22
C LYS A 11 -18.12 -6.17 -1.47
N TYR A 12 -18.00 -5.07 -2.21
CA TYR A 12 -17.88 -3.72 -1.67
C TYR A 12 -19.24 -3.03 -1.73
N MET A 13 -19.49 -2.17 -0.75
CA MET A 13 -20.72 -1.39 -0.70
C MET A 13 -20.59 -0.18 -1.62
N THR A 14 -21.68 0.32 -2.20
CA THR A 14 -21.68 1.47 -3.12
C THR A 14 -20.98 2.70 -2.54
N SER A 15 -21.06 2.89 -1.21
CA SER A 15 -20.34 3.95 -0.47
C SER A 15 -18.83 3.94 -0.71
N ASP A 16 -18.24 2.76 -0.88
CA ASP A 16 -16.79 2.60 -0.98
C ASP A 16 -16.27 3.10 -2.35
N TYR A 17 -17.11 2.99 -3.39
CA TYR A 17 -16.83 3.55 -4.72
C TYR A 17 -16.95 5.07 -4.75
N VAL A 18 -17.93 5.63 -4.04
CA VAL A 18 -18.10 7.10 -3.92
C VAL A 18 -16.86 7.73 -3.28
N PHE A 19 -16.34 7.12 -2.21
CA PHE A 19 -15.09 7.58 -1.59
C PHE A 19 -13.89 7.49 -2.55
N ALA A 20 -13.78 6.41 -3.33
CA ALA A 20 -12.69 6.27 -4.30
C ALA A 20 -12.75 7.35 -5.40
N ILE A 21 -13.94 7.66 -5.91
CA ILE A 21 -14.14 8.74 -6.90
C ILE A 21 -13.79 10.09 -6.28
N SER A 22 -14.29 10.39 -5.07
CA SER A 22 -14.00 11.65 -4.38
C SER A 22 -12.50 11.86 -4.12
N ILE A 23 -11.77 10.80 -3.70
CA ILE A 23 -10.31 10.85 -3.54
C ILE A 23 -9.63 11.12 -4.90
N SER A 24 -10.04 10.42 -5.96
CA SER A 24 -9.48 10.60 -7.30
C SER A 24 -9.69 12.02 -7.82
N THR A 25 -10.90 12.57 -7.69
CA THR A 25 -11.23 13.94 -8.08
C THR A 25 -10.43 14.97 -7.28
N GLY A 26 -10.32 14.81 -5.95
CA GLY A 26 -9.55 15.72 -5.11
C GLY A 26 -8.05 15.71 -5.43
N MET A 27 -7.48 14.52 -5.70
CA MET A 27 -6.09 14.37 -6.14
C MET A 27 -5.86 14.98 -7.53
N CYS A 28 -6.81 14.80 -8.44
CA CYS A 28 -6.77 15.40 -9.79
C CYS A 28 -6.76 16.94 -9.71
N LEU A 29 -7.68 17.52 -8.93
CA LEU A 29 -7.73 18.97 -8.70
C LEU A 29 -6.43 19.49 -8.07
N PHE A 30 -5.88 18.79 -7.08
CA PHE A 30 -4.61 19.16 -6.46
C PHE A 30 -3.44 19.13 -7.46
N LEU A 31 -3.36 18.09 -8.30
CA LEU A 31 -2.26 17.89 -9.24
C LEU A 31 -2.31 18.88 -10.43
N PHE A 32 -3.49 19.13 -10.99
CA PHE A 32 -3.66 20.09 -12.10
C PHE A 32 -3.40 21.54 -11.68
N THR A 33 -3.61 21.83 -10.40
CA THR A 33 -3.55 23.20 -9.87
C THR A 33 -2.16 23.57 -9.35
N ASN A 34 -1.31 22.59 -9.05
CA ASN A 34 0.11 22.81 -8.77
C ASN A 34 0.90 22.56 -10.05
N PRO A 35 1.14 23.56 -10.92
CA PRO A 35 2.11 23.41 -11.97
C PRO A 35 3.46 23.15 -11.29
N LYS A 36 3.98 21.92 -11.40
CA LYS A 36 5.42 21.74 -11.18
C LYS A 36 6.08 22.72 -12.12
N ASN A 37 6.85 23.65 -11.58
CA ASN A 37 7.79 24.45 -12.34
C ASN A 37 8.82 23.46 -12.88
N VAL A 38 8.46 22.77 -13.98
CA VAL A 38 9.37 22.00 -14.80
C VAL A 38 10.17 23.07 -15.52
N ASN A 39 11.09 23.69 -14.78
CA ASN A 39 12.09 24.59 -15.29
C ASN A 39 13.12 23.73 -16.00
N ASN A 40 12.70 23.12 -17.10
CA ASN A 40 13.52 22.26 -17.91
C ASN A 40 13.81 23.05 -19.18
N ASN A 41 14.95 23.72 -19.19
CA ASN A 41 15.60 24.20 -20.41
C ASN A 41 15.92 23.03 -21.39
N ASN A 42 15.55 21.80 -21.03
CA ASN A 42 15.47 20.62 -21.88
C ASN A 42 14.03 20.04 -21.89
N ALA A 43 13.01 20.87 -22.15
CA ALA A 43 11.69 20.38 -22.53
C ALA A 43 11.77 19.76 -23.94
N GLY A 44 12.53 18.66 -24.07
CA GLY A 44 12.42 17.77 -25.21
C GLY A 44 10.96 17.34 -25.31
N GLU A 45 10.41 17.42 -26.52
CA GLU A 45 9.01 17.15 -26.82
C GLU A 45 8.47 15.98 -25.97
N MET A 46 7.48 16.26 -25.12
CA MET A 46 6.74 15.22 -24.42
C MET A 46 5.96 14.44 -25.46
N THR A 47 6.59 13.45 -26.07
CA THR A 47 5.91 12.68 -27.12
C THR A 47 4.90 11.73 -26.49
N TYR A 48 3.74 11.57 -27.13
CA TYR A 48 2.63 10.72 -26.69
C TYR A 48 3.05 9.30 -26.29
N TYR A 49 4.11 8.75 -26.90
CA TYR A 49 4.65 7.43 -26.55
C TYR A 49 5.26 7.37 -25.13
N LYS A 50 5.93 8.42 -24.64
CA LYS A 50 6.51 8.45 -23.28
C LYS A 50 5.42 8.55 -22.21
N LEU A 51 4.36 9.31 -22.49
CA LEU A 51 3.21 9.43 -21.60
C LEU A 51 2.47 8.08 -21.49
N PHE A 52 2.25 7.41 -22.62
CA PHE A 52 1.58 6.12 -22.65
C PHE A 52 2.39 5.04 -21.93
N ASP A 53 3.70 4.97 -22.15
CA ASP A 53 4.57 3.99 -21.50
C ASP A 53 4.61 4.21 -19.97
N GLY A 54 4.75 5.46 -19.51
CA GLY A 54 4.68 5.79 -18.09
C GLY A 54 3.33 5.44 -17.45
N LEU A 55 2.21 5.68 -18.17
CA LEU A 55 0.87 5.31 -17.70
C LEU A 55 0.71 3.78 -17.63
N LEU A 56 1.23 3.06 -18.62
CA LEU A 56 1.19 1.60 -18.68
C LEU A 56 1.99 0.97 -17.53
N VAL A 57 3.22 1.43 -17.29
CA VAL A 57 4.05 0.96 -16.18
C VAL A 57 3.39 1.26 -14.83
N LEU A 58 2.79 2.45 -14.66
CA LEU A 58 2.06 2.79 -13.44
C LEU A 58 0.84 1.89 -13.23
N ALA A 59 0.06 1.62 -14.28
CA ALA A 59 -1.09 0.74 -14.22
C ALA A 59 -0.69 -0.71 -13.86
N LEU A 60 0.40 -1.22 -14.44
CA LEU A 60 0.96 -2.53 -14.11
C LEU A 60 1.43 -2.57 -12.65
N TYR A 61 2.18 -1.57 -12.20
CA TYR A 61 2.66 -1.47 -10.81
C TYR A 61 1.50 -1.55 -9.81
N LEU A 62 0.47 -0.72 -9.98
CA LEU A 62 -0.69 -0.69 -9.07
C LEU A 62 -1.48 -2.02 -9.08
N SER A 63 -1.54 -2.68 -10.24
CA SER A 63 -2.20 -3.98 -10.39
C SER A 63 -1.44 -5.08 -9.66
N PHE A 64 -0.11 -5.15 -9.81
CA PHE A 64 0.73 -6.13 -9.13
C PHE A 64 0.84 -5.89 -7.62
N ASP A 65 0.94 -4.64 -7.16
CA ASP A 65 0.95 -4.30 -5.74
C ASP A 65 -0.38 -4.69 -5.06
N SER A 66 -1.49 -4.41 -5.75
CA SER A 66 -2.82 -4.84 -5.31
C SER A 66 -2.97 -6.37 -5.30
N PHE A 67 -2.42 -7.07 -6.30
CA PHE A 67 -2.47 -8.52 -6.36
C PHE A 67 -1.71 -9.16 -5.19
N THR A 68 -0.47 -8.73 -5.00
CA THR A 68 0.48 -9.33 -4.05
C THR A 68 -0.06 -9.27 -2.63
N SER A 69 -0.54 -8.10 -2.19
CA SER A 69 -1.05 -7.94 -0.82
C SER A 69 -2.34 -8.73 -0.57
N ASN A 70 -3.24 -8.83 -1.55
CA ASN A 70 -4.44 -9.68 -1.45
C ASN A 70 -4.10 -11.18 -1.46
N TRP A 71 -3.11 -11.60 -2.26
CA TRP A 71 -2.66 -12.98 -2.32
C TRP A 71 -1.97 -13.41 -1.02
N GLN A 72 -1.08 -12.57 -0.48
CA GLN A 72 -0.45 -12.78 0.82
C GLN A 72 -1.50 -12.97 1.93
N GLY A 73 -2.55 -12.13 1.96
CA GLY A 73 -3.65 -12.27 2.91
C GLY A 73 -4.36 -13.63 2.80
N LYS A 74 -4.64 -14.10 1.58
CA LYS A 74 -5.24 -15.44 1.36
C LYS A 74 -4.33 -16.58 1.77
N LEU A 75 -3.04 -16.46 1.51
CA LEU A 75 -2.06 -17.50 1.84
C LEU A 75 -1.93 -17.65 3.36
N PHE A 76 -1.94 -16.52 4.11
CA PHE A 76 -2.00 -16.53 5.57
C PHE A 76 -3.29 -17.19 6.10
N GLU A 77 -4.44 -16.91 5.50
CA GLU A 77 -5.72 -17.47 5.93
C GLU A 77 -5.84 -18.99 5.66
N LYS A 78 -5.39 -19.45 4.49
CA LYS A 78 -5.52 -20.85 4.05
C LYS A 78 -4.46 -21.77 4.65
N TYR A 79 -3.20 -21.33 4.74
CA TYR A 79 -2.07 -22.18 5.11
C TYR A 79 -1.47 -21.85 6.48
N LYS A 80 -1.94 -20.81 7.18
CA LYS A 80 -1.43 -20.36 8.49
C LYS A 80 0.10 -20.24 8.54
N ILE A 81 0.70 -19.79 7.44
CA ILE A 81 2.15 -19.65 7.32
C ILE A 81 2.64 -18.59 8.31
N SER A 82 3.81 -18.81 8.92
CA SER A 82 4.44 -17.82 9.78
C SER A 82 4.80 -16.56 8.99
N THR A 83 4.55 -15.39 9.58
CA THR A 83 4.89 -14.07 9.03
C THR A 83 6.35 -13.98 8.59
N LEU A 84 7.27 -14.58 9.36
CA LEU A 84 8.70 -14.59 9.06
C LEU A 84 9.04 -15.48 7.86
N GLN A 85 8.34 -16.60 7.69
CA GLN A 85 8.56 -17.50 6.57
C GLN A 85 8.09 -16.86 5.24
N MET A 86 6.96 -16.15 5.26
CA MET A 86 6.50 -15.37 4.11
C MET A 86 7.51 -14.27 3.76
N MET A 87 8.00 -13.52 4.75
CA MET A 87 9.00 -12.47 4.54
C MET A 87 10.29 -13.03 3.95
N ALA A 88 10.81 -14.14 4.47
CA ALA A 88 12.00 -14.80 3.96
C ALA A 88 11.84 -15.26 2.50
N ALA A 89 10.70 -15.87 2.17
CA ALA A 89 10.41 -16.31 0.80
C ALA A 89 10.33 -15.13 -0.17
N VAL A 90 9.62 -14.05 0.19
CA VAL A 90 9.52 -12.85 -0.66
C VAL A 90 10.88 -12.20 -0.87
N ASN A 91 11.69 -12.07 0.18
CA ASN A 91 13.04 -11.50 0.07
C ASN A 91 13.98 -12.39 -0.74
N PHE A 92 13.87 -13.72 -0.62
CA PHE A 92 14.65 -14.66 -1.42
C PHE A 92 14.33 -14.53 -2.93
N TYR A 93 13.05 -14.53 -3.30
CA TYR A 93 12.65 -14.29 -4.69
C TYR A 93 13.02 -12.88 -5.17
N SER A 94 12.98 -11.88 -4.30
CA SER A 94 13.40 -10.51 -4.65
C SER A 94 14.89 -10.43 -4.99
N ILE A 95 15.74 -11.13 -4.23
CA ILE A 95 17.18 -11.23 -4.53
C ILE A 95 17.41 -11.92 -5.87
N LEU A 96 16.72 -13.04 -6.13
CA LEU A 96 16.84 -13.75 -7.41
C LEU A 96 16.45 -12.87 -8.60
N LEU A 97 15.29 -12.23 -8.54
CA LEU A 97 14.81 -11.37 -9.63
C LEU A 97 15.72 -10.15 -9.85
N THR A 98 16.18 -9.52 -8.76
CA THR A 98 17.10 -8.38 -8.83
C THR A 98 18.44 -8.81 -9.43
N PHE A 99 18.97 -9.96 -9.01
CA PHE A 99 20.23 -10.50 -9.52
C PHE A 99 20.15 -10.81 -11.03
N THR A 100 19.08 -11.46 -11.48
CA THR A 100 18.85 -11.73 -12.91
C THR A 100 18.77 -10.42 -13.70
N SER A 101 17.98 -9.45 -13.22
CA SER A 101 17.84 -8.14 -13.89
C SER A 101 19.16 -7.38 -14.00
N LEU A 102 19.99 -7.39 -12.95
CA LEU A 102 21.31 -6.72 -12.98
C LEU A 102 22.31 -7.44 -13.90
N THR A 103 22.19 -8.77 -14.02
CA THR A 103 23.05 -9.57 -14.90
C THR A 103 22.72 -9.31 -16.36
N GLU A 104 21.44 -9.21 -16.71
CA GLU A 104 21.00 -8.89 -18.09
C GLU A 104 21.40 -7.48 -18.53
N GLN A 105 21.40 -6.52 -17.60
CA GLN A 105 21.80 -5.14 -17.87
C GLN A 105 23.34 -4.96 -17.92
N GLY A 106 24.11 -5.91 -17.40
CA GLY A 106 25.57 -5.83 -17.32
C GLY A 106 26.11 -4.90 -16.21
N ASP A 107 25.23 -4.32 -15.39
CA ASP A 107 25.58 -3.33 -14.36
C ASP A 107 26.01 -3.93 -13.02
N LEU A 108 25.99 -5.26 -12.88
CA LEU A 108 26.34 -5.94 -11.63
C LEU A 108 27.78 -5.63 -11.16
N ILE A 109 28.75 -5.78 -12.05
CA ILE A 109 30.17 -5.58 -11.72
C ILE A 109 30.49 -4.10 -11.44
N PRO A 110 30.03 -3.13 -12.27
CA PRO A 110 30.15 -1.70 -11.97
C PRO A 110 29.53 -1.31 -10.62
N ALA A 111 28.33 -1.80 -10.31
CA ALA A 111 27.63 -1.48 -9.06
C ALA A 111 28.41 -1.97 -7.83
N LEU A 112 28.91 -3.22 -7.87
CA LEU A 112 29.72 -3.77 -6.78
C LEU A 112 31.01 -2.96 -6.57
N LYS A 113 31.67 -2.55 -7.65
CA LYS A 113 32.90 -1.74 -7.56
C LYS A 113 32.65 -0.42 -6.84
N ILE A 114 31.53 0.26 -7.14
CA ILE A 114 31.16 1.52 -6.49
C ILE A 114 30.90 1.32 -4.99
N VAL A 115 30.18 0.26 -4.64
CA VAL A 115 29.88 -0.09 -3.24
C VAL A 115 31.17 -0.36 -2.46
N PHE A 116 32.09 -1.16 -3.00
CA PHE A 116 33.34 -1.46 -2.29
C PHE A 116 34.33 -0.28 -2.26
N SER A 117 34.24 0.65 -3.21
CA SER A 117 35.13 1.82 -3.26
C SER A 117 34.67 2.95 -2.33
N THR A 118 33.41 2.95 -1.89
CA THR A 118 32.80 4.06 -1.13
C THR A 118 32.27 3.57 0.22
N PRO A 119 33.05 3.69 1.31
CA PRO A 119 32.64 3.16 2.63
C PRO A 119 31.41 3.85 3.21
N GLU A 120 31.18 5.13 2.88
CA GLU A 120 29.97 5.86 3.29
C GLU A 120 28.70 5.23 2.70
N LEU A 121 28.76 4.81 1.44
CA LEU A 121 27.64 4.14 0.76
C LEU A 121 27.31 2.80 1.42
N VAL A 122 28.32 2.04 1.86
CA VAL A 122 28.11 0.78 2.59
C VAL A 122 27.38 1.02 3.91
N ARG A 123 27.77 2.05 4.66
CA ARG A 123 27.11 2.42 5.91
C ARG A 123 25.65 2.80 5.67
N ASP A 124 25.39 3.63 4.67
CA ASP A 124 24.04 4.10 4.36
C ASP A 124 23.17 2.93 3.86
N CYS A 125 23.71 2.03 3.03
CA CYS A 125 23.05 0.79 2.62
C CYS A 125 22.74 -0.13 3.81
N PHE A 126 23.64 -0.24 4.77
CA PHE A 126 23.42 -1.06 5.97
C PHE A 126 22.31 -0.49 6.86
N LEU A 127 22.34 0.82 7.13
CA LEU A 127 21.30 1.51 7.89
C LEU A 127 19.94 1.44 7.18
N LEU A 128 19.92 1.64 5.86
CA LEU A 128 18.74 1.49 5.03
C LEU A 128 18.19 0.07 5.09
N SER A 129 19.05 -0.94 5.05
CA SER A 129 18.66 -2.35 5.13
C SER A 129 18.07 -2.71 6.50
N LEU A 130 18.66 -2.21 7.59
CA LEU A 130 18.15 -2.44 8.95
C LEU A 130 16.78 -1.79 9.14
N CYS A 131 16.63 -0.54 8.69
CA CYS A 131 15.36 0.17 8.72
C CYS A 131 14.31 -0.53 7.84
N SER A 132 14.69 -0.97 6.65
CA SER A 132 13.82 -1.70 5.72
C SER A 132 13.37 -3.04 6.31
N ALA A 133 14.27 -3.82 6.92
CA ALA A 133 13.94 -5.08 7.57
C ALA A 133 12.94 -4.90 8.71
N ALA A 134 13.14 -3.87 9.56
CA ALA A 134 12.19 -3.53 10.61
C ALA A 134 10.81 -3.11 10.04
N GLY A 135 10.81 -2.29 8.98
CA GLY A 135 9.58 -1.86 8.30
C GLY A 135 8.82 -3.02 7.65
N GLN A 136 9.52 -3.93 6.99
CA GLN A 136 8.94 -5.14 6.40
C GLN A 136 8.30 -6.03 7.46
N LEU A 137 8.96 -6.22 8.61
CA LEU A 137 8.39 -6.98 9.73
C LEU A 137 7.05 -6.38 10.17
N PHE A 138 6.99 -5.05 10.33
CA PHE A 138 5.74 -4.36 10.67
C PHE A 138 4.66 -4.53 9.59
N VAL A 139 5.03 -4.46 8.31
CA VAL A 139 4.11 -4.65 7.18
C VAL A 139 3.54 -6.07 7.17
N PHE A 140 4.39 -7.09 7.18
CA PHE A 140 3.95 -8.48 7.15
C PHE A 140 3.14 -8.84 8.41
N TYR A 141 3.54 -8.33 9.58
CA TYR A 141 2.78 -8.50 10.82
C TYR A 141 1.38 -7.87 10.70
N THR A 142 1.30 -6.65 10.17
CA THR A 142 0.02 -5.96 9.94
C THR A 142 -0.89 -6.76 9.00
N ILE A 143 -0.34 -7.29 7.91
CA ILE A 143 -1.11 -8.12 6.96
C ILE A 143 -1.58 -9.42 7.62
N ALA A 144 -0.73 -10.08 8.40
CA ALA A 144 -1.07 -11.32 9.08
C ALA A 144 -2.15 -11.13 10.16
N THR A 145 -2.12 -10.02 10.92
CA THR A 145 -3.06 -9.75 12.01
C THR A 145 -4.36 -9.10 11.54
N PHE A 146 -4.28 -8.10 10.66
CA PHE A 146 -5.43 -7.27 10.28
C PHE A 146 -5.91 -7.49 8.83
N GLY A 147 -5.16 -8.25 8.05
CA GLY A 147 -5.46 -8.53 6.65
C GLY A 147 -5.07 -7.42 5.68
N ALA A 148 -5.12 -7.74 4.38
CA ALA A 148 -4.69 -6.86 3.30
C ALA A 148 -5.46 -5.52 3.23
N ILE A 149 -6.73 -5.49 3.65
CA ILE A 149 -7.58 -4.30 3.56
C ILE A 149 -7.13 -3.20 4.53
N VAL A 150 -6.74 -3.59 5.76
CA VAL A 150 -6.26 -2.63 6.77
C VAL A 150 -4.86 -2.15 6.39
N PHE A 151 -4.01 -3.05 5.88
CA PHE A 151 -2.69 -2.70 5.35
C PHE A 151 -2.78 -1.61 4.26
N VAL A 152 -3.61 -1.80 3.24
CA VAL A 152 -3.81 -0.79 2.19
C VAL A 152 -4.30 0.54 2.77
N THR A 153 -5.18 0.50 3.77
CA THR A 153 -5.70 1.72 4.42
C THR A 153 -4.59 2.48 5.17
N ILE A 154 -3.73 1.77 5.90
CA ILE A 154 -2.58 2.36 6.60
C ILE A 154 -1.58 2.96 5.59
N MET A 155 -1.31 2.27 4.48
CA MET A 155 -0.43 2.79 3.43
C MET A 155 -0.97 4.08 2.82
N THR A 156 -2.26 4.14 2.50
CA THR A 156 -2.88 5.35 1.94
C THR A 156 -2.85 6.52 2.91
N LEU A 157 -3.07 6.27 4.21
CA LEU A 157 -2.97 7.32 5.24
C LEU A 157 -1.55 7.85 5.37
N ARG A 158 -0.55 6.97 5.40
CA ARG A 158 0.87 7.36 5.46
C ARG A 158 1.23 8.25 4.28
N GLN A 159 0.85 7.86 3.07
CA GLN A 159 1.12 8.65 1.86
C GLN A 159 0.40 10.00 1.89
N ALA A 160 -0.87 10.03 2.30
CA ALA A 160 -1.62 11.27 2.42
C ALA A 160 -1.01 12.25 3.44
N LEU A 161 -0.61 11.75 4.61
CA LEU A 161 0.07 12.55 5.63
C LEU A 161 1.43 13.06 5.13
N ALA A 162 2.20 12.24 4.43
CA ALA A 162 3.47 12.65 3.86
C ALA A 162 3.30 13.77 2.80
N ILE A 163 2.26 13.68 1.96
CA ILE A 163 1.93 14.73 0.98
C ILE A 163 1.57 16.04 1.71
N LEU A 164 0.73 15.96 2.74
CA LEU A 164 0.33 17.12 3.55
C LEU A 164 1.55 17.77 4.21
N LEU A 165 2.38 16.96 4.87
CA LEU A 165 3.58 17.43 5.58
C LEU A 165 4.57 18.07 4.60
N SER A 166 4.76 17.47 3.42
CA SER A 166 5.59 18.03 2.35
C SER A 166 5.08 19.40 1.91
N CYS A 167 3.76 19.55 1.69
CA CYS A 167 3.19 20.85 1.33
C CYS A 167 3.40 21.91 2.42
N LEU A 168 3.28 21.52 3.70
CA LEU A 168 3.51 22.42 4.84
C LEU A 168 4.98 22.83 4.98
N ILE A 169 5.92 21.88 4.86
CA ILE A 169 7.35 22.11 5.05
C ILE A 169 7.96 22.89 3.88
N TYR A 170 7.62 22.53 2.64
CA TYR A 170 8.18 23.17 1.44
C TYR A 170 7.54 24.51 1.09
N GLY A 171 6.55 24.97 1.86
CA GLY A 171 5.98 26.32 1.74
C GLY A 171 5.56 26.67 0.31
N HIS A 172 5.05 25.72 -0.47
CA HIS A 172 4.59 26.00 -1.83
C HIS A 172 3.44 27.01 -1.77
N ALA A 173 3.46 27.99 -2.68
CA ALA A 173 2.33 28.90 -2.90
C ALA A 173 1.15 28.09 -3.46
N LEU A 174 0.44 27.40 -2.56
CA LEU A 174 -0.75 26.64 -2.89
C LEU A 174 -1.82 27.64 -3.30
N THR A 175 -2.33 27.49 -4.52
CA THR A 175 -3.51 28.25 -4.90
C THR A 175 -4.69 27.78 -4.02
N ALA A 176 -5.70 28.65 -3.86
CA ALA A 176 -6.88 28.34 -3.07
C ALA A 176 -7.57 27.03 -3.52
N VAL A 177 -7.53 26.71 -4.82
CA VAL A 177 -8.13 25.49 -5.39
C VAL A 177 -7.35 24.24 -5.00
N ALA A 178 -6.01 24.30 -4.96
CA ALA A 178 -5.18 23.18 -4.49
C ALA A 178 -5.41 22.88 -3.01
N PHE A 179 -5.58 23.93 -2.20
CA PHE A 179 -5.90 23.80 -0.78
C PHE A 179 -7.26 23.10 -0.55
N ILE A 180 -8.28 23.49 -1.30
CA ILE A 180 -9.60 22.82 -1.27
C ILE A 180 -9.46 21.35 -1.67
N GLY A 181 -8.69 21.04 -2.73
CA GLY A 181 -8.42 19.67 -3.17
C GLY A 181 -7.81 18.81 -2.06
N ILE A 182 -6.81 19.33 -1.34
CA ILE A 182 -6.19 18.64 -0.19
C ILE A 182 -7.21 18.36 0.91
N ILE A 183 -8.03 19.36 1.29
CA ILE A 183 -9.04 19.21 2.34
C ILE A 183 -10.03 18.10 1.96
N VAL A 184 -10.52 18.10 0.72
CA VAL A 184 -11.46 17.07 0.23
C VAL A 184 -10.84 15.68 0.33
N VAL A 185 -9.61 15.49 -0.15
CA VAL A 185 -8.93 14.18 -0.07
C VAL A 185 -8.78 13.73 1.39
N PHE A 186 -8.37 14.63 2.28
CA PHE A 186 -8.13 14.29 3.67
C PHE A 186 -9.41 13.92 4.43
N VAL A 187 -10.46 14.73 4.27
CA VAL A 187 -11.78 14.47 4.88
C VAL A 187 -12.35 13.14 4.36
N THR A 188 -12.28 12.90 3.05
CA THR A 188 -12.77 11.66 2.44
C THR A 188 -11.99 10.45 2.94
N LEU A 189 -10.66 10.52 3.03
CA LEU A 189 -9.83 9.44 3.56
C LEU A 189 -10.11 9.15 5.03
N PHE A 190 -10.31 10.19 5.84
CA PHE A 190 -10.59 10.04 7.27
C PHE A 190 -11.96 9.38 7.50
N ILE A 191 -12.99 9.85 6.79
CA ILE A 191 -14.34 9.28 6.84
C ILE A 191 -14.32 7.83 6.34
N GLN A 192 -13.67 7.56 5.20
CA GLN A 192 -13.57 6.21 4.63
C GLN A 192 -12.88 5.25 5.61
N THR A 193 -11.77 5.68 6.21
CA THR A 193 -11.04 4.89 7.20
C THR A 193 -11.89 4.61 8.43
N PHE A 194 -12.54 5.64 8.97
CA PHE A 194 -13.38 5.51 10.17
C PHE A 194 -14.55 4.55 9.94
N LEU A 195 -15.28 4.71 8.84
CA LEU A 195 -16.40 3.84 8.48
C LEU A 195 -15.95 2.40 8.26
N LYS A 196 -14.79 2.19 7.62
CA LYS A 196 -14.25 0.86 7.37
C LYS A 196 -13.80 0.18 8.66
N CYS A 197 -13.15 0.92 9.56
CA CYS A 197 -12.79 0.45 10.89
C CYS A 197 -14.04 0.05 11.69
N ARG A 198 -15.08 0.90 11.69
CA ARG A 198 -16.37 0.64 12.36
C ARG A 198 -17.07 -0.60 11.80
N LYS A 199 -17.13 -0.78 10.48
CA LYS A 199 -17.71 -1.98 9.84
C LYS A 199 -17.00 -3.26 10.30
N ASN A 200 -15.66 -3.27 10.30
CA ASN A 200 -14.87 -4.43 10.73
C ASN A 200 -15.09 -4.74 12.22
N LEU A 201 -15.15 -3.73 13.08
CA LEU A 201 -15.48 -3.88 14.51
C LEU A 201 -16.87 -4.49 14.72
N MET A 202 -17.88 -4.05 13.96
CA MET A 202 -19.23 -4.61 14.05
C MET A 202 -19.30 -6.07 13.60
N LEU A 203 -18.57 -6.45 12.55
CA LEU A 203 -18.45 -7.86 12.12
C LEU A 203 -17.77 -8.72 13.18
N CYS A 204 -16.70 -8.24 13.81
CA CYS A 204 -16.03 -8.95 14.91
C CYS A 204 -16.92 -9.13 16.14
N LYS A 205 -17.75 -8.13 16.48
CA LYS A 205 -18.74 -8.27 17.57
C LYS A 205 -19.77 -9.34 17.23
N ARG A 206 -20.39 -9.29 16.04
CA ARG A 206 -21.37 -10.29 15.60
C ARG A 206 -20.80 -11.72 15.61
N ASN A 207 -19.58 -11.92 15.11
CA ASN A 207 -18.93 -13.24 15.15
C ASN A 207 -18.63 -13.72 16.59
N LYS A 208 -18.36 -12.81 17.53
CA LYS A 208 -18.21 -13.17 18.95
C LYS A 208 -19.54 -13.56 19.57
N ASP A 209 -20.61 -12.85 19.24
CA ASP A 209 -21.96 -13.12 19.76
C ASP A 209 -22.49 -14.48 19.23
N GLU A 210 -22.33 -14.77 17.94
CA GLU A 210 -22.67 -16.09 17.35
C GLU A 210 -21.88 -17.25 17.97
N ARG A 211 -20.60 -17.03 18.32
CA ARG A 211 -19.79 -18.05 19.03
C ARG A 211 -20.26 -18.26 20.47
N ARG A 212 -20.75 -17.21 21.14
CA ARG A 212 -21.29 -17.30 22.50
C ARG A 212 -22.61 -18.07 22.51
N GLU A 213 -23.50 -17.82 21.55
CA GLU A 213 -24.73 -18.63 21.38
C GLU A 213 -24.42 -20.10 21.14
N LYS A 214 -23.54 -20.43 20.18
CA LYS A 214 -23.15 -21.83 19.91
C LYS A 214 -22.47 -22.53 21.09
N SER A 215 -21.77 -21.79 21.94
CA SER A 215 -21.12 -22.35 23.13
C SER A 215 -22.08 -22.47 24.32
N GLY A 216 -23.10 -21.62 24.40
CA GLY A 216 -24.19 -21.73 25.36
C GLY A 216 -25.06 -22.94 25.06
N ASP A 217 -25.48 -23.09 23.80
CA ASP A 217 -26.32 -24.18 23.31
C ASP A 217 -25.67 -25.56 23.55
N LYS A 218 -24.36 -25.70 23.27
CA LYS A 218 -23.59 -26.90 23.59
C LYS A 218 -23.50 -27.21 25.09
N ARG A 219 -23.47 -26.21 25.98
CA ARG A 219 -23.46 -26.45 27.43
C ARG A 219 -24.82 -26.89 27.94
N SER A 220 -25.90 -26.32 27.42
CA SER A 220 -27.26 -26.75 27.76
C SER A 220 -27.58 -28.17 27.27
N PHE A 221 -26.98 -28.61 26.16
CA PHE A 221 -27.12 -29.98 25.67
C PHE A 221 -26.38 -31.01 26.53
N VAL A 222 -25.21 -30.64 27.09
CA VAL A 222 -24.41 -31.52 27.96
C VAL A 222 -24.97 -31.59 29.39
N LEU A 223 -25.70 -30.58 29.86
CA LEU A 223 -26.34 -30.56 31.19
C LEU A 223 -27.69 -31.31 31.24
N ASN A 224 -28.27 -31.67 30.10
CA ASN A 224 -29.55 -32.38 29.98
C ASN A 224 -29.40 -33.88 29.65
N GLN A 225 -28.19 -34.42 29.76
CA GLN A 225 -27.86 -35.83 29.53
C GLN A 225 -27.19 -36.40 30.79
#